data_AF-A0A521KKR9-F1
#
_entry.id   AF-A0A521KKR9-F1
#
_cell.length_a   1.000
_cell.length_b   1.000
_cell.length_c   1.000
_cell.angle_alpha   90.00
_cell.angle_beta   90.00
_cell.angle_gamma   90.00
#
_symmetry.space_group_name_H-M   'P 1'
#
loop_
_entity.id
_entity.type
_entity.pdbx_description
1 polymer ?
#
loop_
_entity_poly.entity_id
_entity_poly.type
_entity_poly.pdbx_seq_one_letter_code
_entity_poly.pdbx_strand_id
1 'polypeptide(L)'
;MLFRHPRLAFIAAALLATGIAVAFACRPTTVTSPAPTTTPTASPQTTGPGIPAATLKDIDWKNPLVLDELRKHFNGGEIEPKRVAYADLTRDGKEDALVIVESGGTAGDLGAAVYTIENGRAVVTAWIDRGGQIELRLPNAGPNSALVVVKQGIYAP
;
A
#
# COMPACT_ATOMS: atom_id res chain seq x y z
N MET A 1 44.68 10.14 -42.22
CA MET A 1 44.74 11.45 -41.54
C MET A 1 43.91 11.31 -40.25
N LEU A 2 44.39 10.71 -39.16
CA LEU A 2 45.37 11.20 -38.18
C LEU A 2 45.22 12.69 -37.84
N PHE A 3 44.46 12.99 -36.78
CA PHE A 3 44.71 14.17 -35.93
C PHE A 3 44.85 13.72 -34.48
N ARG A 4 45.88 14.26 -33.84
CA ARG A 4 46.54 13.83 -32.60
C ARG A 4 46.50 14.99 -31.60
N HIS A 5 46.20 14.69 -30.32
CA HIS A 5 46.69 15.33 -29.07
C HIS A 5 46.16 16.74 -28.74
N PRO A 6 46.35 17.33 -27.51
CA PRO A 6 46.96 16.87 -26.23
C PRO A 6 46.01 17.05 -25.00
N ARG A 7 46.10 16.26 -23.90
CA ARG A 7 46.95 16.35 -22.68
C ARG A 7 46.74 17.58 -21.75
N LEU A 8 46.47 17.22 -20.48
CA LEU A 8 46.85 17.86 -19.20
C LEU A 8 46.25 19.22 -18.80
N ALA A 9 45.60 19.22 -17.63
CA ALA A 9 45.96 20.13 -16.55
C ALA A 9 45.67 19.47 -15.18
N PHE A 10 46.76 19.04 -14.54
CA PHE A 10 46.83 18.79 -13.10
C PHE A 10 46.65 20.12 -12.36
N ILE A 11 45.79 20.18 -11.34
CA ILE A 11 45.95 21.16 -10.26
C ILE A 11 45.86 20.40 -8.94
N ALA A 12 47.01 20.37 -8.27
CA ALA A 12 47.21 19.91 -6.90
C ALA A 12 47.52 21.12 -6.01
N ALA A 13 47.41 20.90 -4.69
CA ALA A 13 47.75 21.77 -3.55
C ALA A 13 46.71 22.86 -3.22
N ALA A 14 46.42 23.21 -1.97
CA ALA A 14 47.10 23.01 -0.68
C ALA A 14 46.04 22.90 0.43
N LEU A 15 46.16 21.98 1.39
CA LEU A 15 46.84 22.14 2.68
C LEU A 15 46.40 23.39 3.47
N LEU A 16 45.52 23.23 4.45
CA LEU A 16 45.62 23.96 5.72
C LEU A 16 45.13 23.06 6.87
N ALA A 17 46.07 22.69 7.72
CA ALA A 17 45.83 22.12 9.04
C ALA A 17 45.36 23.21 9.99
N THR A 18 44.43 22.90 10.89
CA THR A 18 44.61 22.93 12.36
C THR A 18 43.24 22.85 13.04
N GLY A 19 43.18 22.03 14.10
CA GLY A 19 41.94 21.55 14.70
C GLY A 19 41.23 22.54 15.61
N ILE A 20 40.09 22.09 16.16
CA ILE A 20 39.45 22.62 17.36
C ILE A 20 38.59 21.51 17.99
N ALA A 21 38.86 21.31 19.28
CA ALA A 21 37.98 20.85 20.36
C ALA A 21 37.09 19.61 20.16
N VAL A 22 37.50 18.55 20.85
CA VAL A 22 36.62 17.53 21.43
C VAL A 22 35.64 18.23 22.39
N ALA A 23 34.40 18.44 21.95
CA ALA A 23 33.28 18.68 22.85
C ALA A 23 32.45 17.39 22.92
N PHE A 24 32.72 16.57 23.93
CA PHE A 24 31.77 15.58 24.43
C PHE A 24 30.56 16.32 25.01
N ALA A 25 29.71 16.83 24.13
CA ALA A 25 28.35 17.17 24.52
C ALA A 25 27.61 15.85 24.65
N CYS A 26 27.55 15.32 25.87
CA CYS A 26 26.50 14.40 26.29
C CYS A 26 25.16 15.11 26.05
N ARG A 27 24.63 14.98 24.82
CA ARG A 27 23.25 15.33 24.56
C ARG A 27 22.42 14.39 25.43
N PRO A 28 21.53 14.90 26.29
CA PRO A 28 20.51 14.05 26.87
C PRO A 28 19.76 13.45 25.68
N THR A 29 19.83 12.13 25.56
CA THR A 29 18.96 11.37 24.69
C THR A 29 17.57 11.65 25.23
N THR A 30 16.89 12.64 24.65
CA THR A 30 15.45 12.77 24.80
C THR A 30 14.94 11.46 24.22
N VAL A 31 14.61 10.52 25.10
CA VAL A 31 13.86 9.33 24.76
C VAL A 31 12.54 9.88 24.26
N THR A 32 12.47 10.11 22.95
CA THR A 32 11.21 10.29 22.25
C THR A 32 10.49 8.97 22.49
N SER A 33 9.62 8.98 23.50
CA SER A 33 8.64 7.94 23.72
C SER A 33 8.08 7.59 22.35
N PRO A 34 8.12 6.32 21.91
CA PRO A 34 7.46 5.96 20.67
C PRO A 34 6.04 6.51 20.80
N ALA A 35 5.63 7.33 19.83
CA ALA A 35 4.23 7.71 19.71
C ALA A 35 3.43 6.42 19.84
N PRO A 36 2.33 6.38 20.63
CA PRO A 36 1.54 5.18 20.73
C PRO A 36 1.20 4.76 19.32
N THR A 37 1.76 3.63 18.88
CA THR A 37 1.30 2.96 17.69
C THR A 37 -0.17 2.75 17.96
N THR A 38 -1.02 3.50 17.27
CA THR A 38 -2.45 3.23 17.26
C THR A 38 -2.56 1.88 16.60
N THR A 39 -2.52 0.82 17.41
CA THR A 39 -3.03 -0.48 17.03
C THR A 39 -4.41 -0.19 16.46
N PRO A 40 -4.66 -0.42 15.16
CA PRO A 40 -6.01 -0.26 14.65
C PRO A 40 -6.89 -1.11 15.55
N THR A 41 -7.76 -0.46 16.30
CA THR A 41 -8.78 -1.14 17.09
C THR A 41 -9.53 -1.98 16.08
N ALA A 42 -9.40 -3.30 16.17
CA ALA A 42 -10.19 -4.21 15.39
C ALA A 42 -11.65 -3.79 15.59
N SER A 43 -12.26 -3.29 14.52
CA SER A 43 -13.67 -2.94 14.54
C SER A 43 -14.46 -4.18 14.97
N PRO A 44 -15.53 -4.01 15.76
CA PRO A 44 -16.35 -5.13 16.20
C PRO A 44 -16.77 -5.98 15.00
N GLN A 45 -16.53 -7.30 15.10
CA GLN A 45 -16.90 -8.29 14.10
C GLN A 45 -18.42 -8.28 13.94
N THR A 46 -18.89 -7.57 12.91
CA THR A 46 -20.28 -7.62 12.49
C THR A 46 -20.55 -8.99 11.89
N THR A 47 -21.52 -9.72 12.45
CA THR A 47 -22.17 -10.88 11.84
C THR A 47 -22.95 -10.42 10.60
N GLY A 48 -22.22 -9.96 9.58
CA GLY A 48 -22.75 -9.36 8.36
C GLY A 48 -23.02 -10.40 7.28
N PRO A 49 -23.71 -10.01 6.20
CA PRO A 49 -24.00 -10.85 5.05
C PRO A 49 -22.73 -11.11 4.22
N GLY A 50 -21.77 -11.86 4.75
CA GLY A 50 -20.57 -12.25 4.02
C GLY A 50 -20.84 -13.34 2.98
N ILE A 51 -20.07 -13.33 1.89
CA ILE A 51 -20.17 -14.31 0.80
C ILE A 51 -19.57 -15.65 1.27
N PRO A 52 -20.29 -16.78 1.20
CA PRO A 52 -19.71 -18.08 1.54
C PRO A 52 -18.48 -18.39 0.69
N ALA A 53 -17.33 -18.63 1.33
CA ALA A 53 -16.08 -18.96 0.66
C ALA A 53 -15.13 -19.70 1.60
N ALA A 54 -14.47 -20.75 1.11
CA ALA A 54 -13.43 -21.45 1.87
C ALA A 54 -12.13 -20.64 1.90
N THR A 55 -11.76 -20.06 0.77
CA THR A 55 -10.64 -19.12 0.62
C THR A 55 -11.05 -17.91 -0.21
N LEU A 56 -10.34 -16.79 -0.09
CA LEU A 56 -10.62 -15.59 -0.90
C LEU A 56 -10.39 -15.83 -2.41
N LYS A 57 -9.55 -16.80 -2.77
CA LYS A 57 -9.25 -17.14 -4.18
C LYS A 57 -10.39 -17.90 -4.86
N ASP A 58 -11.29 -18.50 -4.06
CA ASP A 58 -12.45 -19.23 -4.56
C ASP A 58 -13.65 -18.30 -4.84
N ILE A 59 -13.54 -17.02 -4.48
CA ILE A 59 -14.61 -16.05 -4.69
C ILE A 59 -14.71 -15.71 -6.17
N ASP A 60 -15.91 -15.88 -6.73
CA ASP A 60 -16.25 -15.27 -8.00
C ASP A 60 -16.49 -13.76 -7.78
N TRP A 61 -15.47 -12.95 -8.07
CA TRP A 61 -15.55 -11.48 -7.96
C TRP A 61 -16.56 -10.84 -8.92
N LYS A 62 -17.09 -11.60 -9.90
CA LYS A 62 -18.20 -11.15 -10.76
C LYS A 62 -19.57 -11.54 -10.20
N ASN A 63 -19.63 -12.22 -9.06
CA ASN A 63 -20.88 -12.59 -8.42
C ASN A 63 -21.71 -11.33 -8.10
N PRO A 64 -22.99 -11.28 -8.49
CA PRO A 64 -23.87 -10.14 -8.21
C PRO A 64 -23.95 -9.75 -6.74
N LEU A 65 -23.82 -10.69 -5.80
CA LEU A 65 -23.84 -10.39 -4.37
C LEU A 65 -22.61 -9.59 -3.91
N VAL A 66 -21.43 -9.95 -4.41
CA VAL A 66 -20.18 -9.21 -4.17
C VAL A 66 -20.30 -7.81 -4.77
N LEU A 67 -20.74 -7.74 -6.03
CA LEU A 67 -20.87 -6.48 -6.75
C LEU A 67 -21.92 -5.56 -6.14
N ASP A 68 -23.02 -6.10 -5.60
CA ASP A 68 -24.09 -5.31 -4.98
C ASP A 68 -23.60 -4.58 -3.72
N GLU A 69 -22.80 -5.25 -2.88
CA GLU A 69 -22.17 -4.62 -1.71
C GLU A 69 -21.26 -3.44 -2.12
N LEU A 70 -20.37 -3.67 -3.09
CA LEU A 70 -19.44 -2.64 -3.57
C LEU A 70 -20.17 -1.49 -4.27
N ARG A 71 -21.18 -1.79 -5.09
CA ARG A 71 -21.97 -0.78 -5.81
C ARG A 71 -22.79 0.08 -4.85
N LYS A 72 -23.30 -0.49 -3.76
CA LYS A 72 -23.98 0.28 -2.71
C LYS A 72 -23.02 1.25 -2.02
N HIS A 73 -21.77 0.82 -1.79
CA HIS A 73 -20.77 1.65 -1.12
C HIS A 73 -20.23 2.78 -2.01
N PHE A 74 -19.81 2.45 -3.24
CA PHE A 74 -19.19 3.40 -4.17
C PHE A 74 -20.18 4.10 -5.13
N ASN A 75 -21.49 3.85 -4.99
CA ASN A 75 -22.55 4.31 -5.90
C ASN A 75 -22.33 3.87 -7.36
N GLY A 76 -21.82 2.64 -7.54
CA GLY A 76 -21.52 2.05 -8.85
C GLY A 76 -20.21 1.26 -8.86
N GLY A 77 -19.71 1.04 -10.07
CA GLY A 77 -18.42 0.43 -10.32
C GLY A 77 -18.44 -1.06 -10.68
N GLU A 78 -17.28 -1.50 -11.13
CA GLU A 78 -16.98 -2.84 -11.60
C GLU A 78 -15.68 -3.35 -10.98
N ILE A 79 -15.53 -4.67 -10.93
CA ILE A 79 -14.29 -5.32 -10.49
C ILE A 79 -13.67 -5.99 -11.71
N GLU A 80 -12.42 -5.67 -12.00
CA GLU A 80 -11.58 -6.48 -12.89
C GLU A 80 -10.86 -7.54 -12.05
N PRO A 81 -11.19 -8.85 -12.16
CA PRO A 81 -10.62 -9.89 -11.29
C PRO A 81 -9.09 -9.94 -11.33
N LYS A 82 -8.46 -9.52 -12.44
CA LYS A 82 -6.99 -9.46 -12.57
C LYS A 82 -6.35 -8.39 -11.68
N ARG A 83 -7.12 -7.44 -11.15
CA ARG A 83 -6.67 -6.36 -10.26
C ARG A 83 -6.94 -6.67 -8.79
N VAL A 84 -7.47 -7.84 -8.47
CA VAL A 84 -7.57 -8.32 -7.09
C VAL A 84 -6.19 -8.79 -6.64
N ALA A 85 -5.68 -8.17 -5.58
CA ALA A 85 -4.38 -8.51 -5.03
C ALA A 85 -4.56 -9.18 -3.67
N TYR A 86 -3.67 -10.12 -3.36
CA TYR A 86 -3.78 -10.94 -2.15
C TYR A 86 -2.53 -10.78 -1.29
N ALA A 87 -2.71 -10.47 -0.01
CA ALA A 87 -1.64 -10.30 0.96
C ALA A 87 -2.20 -10.32 2.39
N ASP A 88 -1.37 -10.61 3.39
CA ASP A 88 -1.73 -10.37 4.80
C ASP A 88 -1.71 -8.86 5.09
N LEU A 89 -2.87 -8.21 5.00
CA LEU A 89 -3.06 -6.77 5.20
C LEU A 89 -3.42 -6.45 6.65
N THR A 90 -4.11 -7.36 7.32
CA THR A 90 -4.58 -7.25 8.71
C THR A 90 -3.53 -7.70 9.73
N ARG A 91 -2.46 -8.37 9.28
CA ARG A 91 -1.36 -8.93 10.10
C ARG A 91 -1.82 -10.04 11.05
N ASP A 92 -2.84 -10.79 10.66
CA ASP A 92 -3.35 -11.93 11.42
C ASP A 92 -2.74 -13.27 10.97
N GLY A 93 -1.83 -13.23 9.99
CA GLY A 93 -1.19 -14.40 9.41
C GLY A 93 -2.05 -15.12 8.36
N LYS A 94 -3.21 -14.56 8.00
CA LYS A 94 -4.06 -15.04 6.91
C LYS A 94 -3.97 -14.09 5.72
N GLU A 95 -4.38 -14.59 4.57
CA GLU A 95 -4.39 -13.80 3.35
C GLU A 95 -5.69 -12.98 3.30
N ASP A 96 -5.55 -11.68 3.07
CA ASP A 96 -6.64 -10.76 2.75
C ASP A 96 -6.64 -10.45 1.24
N ALA A 97 -7.77 -9.98 0.72
CA ALA A 97 -7.91 -9.58 -0.68
C ALA A 97 -8.19 -8.09 -0.77
N LEU A 98 -7.31 -7.36 -1.46
CA LEU A 98 -7.55 -5.99 -1.88
C LEU A 98 -8.26 -6.01 -3.23
N VAL A 99 -9.52 -5.58 -3.23
CA VAL A 99 -10.38 -5.52 -4.42
C VAL A 99 -10.48 -4.06 -4.85
N ILE A 100 -9.92 -3.75 -6.02
CA ILE A 100 -10.02 -2.41 -6.60
C ILE A 100 -11.34 -2.30 -7.36
N VAL A 101 -12.09 -1.23 -7.08
CA VAL A 101 -13.36 -0.92 -7.73
C VAL A 101 -13.12 0.15 -8.78
N GLU A 102 -13.37 -0.19 -10.04
CA GLU A 102 -13.24 0.71 -11.17
C GLU A 102 -14.57 1.41 -11.45
N SER A 103 -14.52 2.62 -12.00
CA SER A 103 -15.76 3.31 -12.39
C SER A 103 -16.46 2.69 -13.61
N GLY A 104 -15.80 1.78 -14.33
CA GLY A 104 -16.26 1.27 -15.64
C GLY A 104 -16.20 2.32 -16.76
N GLY A 105 -15.37 3.36 -16.61
CA GLY A 105 -15.27 4.50 -17.53
C GLY A 105 -13.94 5.25 -17.42
N THR A 106 -13.91 6.55 -17.73
CA THR A 106 -12.68 7.37 -17.75
C THR A 106 -12.27 7.94 -16.38
N ALA A 107 -13.04 7.70 -15.32
CA ALA A 107 -12.79 8.28 -14.00
C ALA A 107 -11.73 7.51 -13.18
N GLY A 108 -11.25 6.37 -13.68
CA GLY A 108 -10.25 5.53 -13.01
C GLY A 108 -10.84 4.68 -11.88
N ASP A 109 -10.04 4.42 -10.85
CA ASP A 109 -10.48 3.68 -9.67
C ASP A 109 -11.41 4.57 -8.83
N LEU A 110 -12.53 4.03 -8.36
CA LEU A 110 -13.41 4.67 -7.38
C LEU A 110 -12.88 4.52 -5.95
N GLY A 111 -12.21 3.40 -5.69
CA GLY A 111 -11.73 3.02 -4.37
C GLY A 111 -11.30 1.57 -4.34
N ALA A 112 -11.10 1.05 -3.13
CA ALA A 112 -10.84 -0.36 -2.92
C ALA A 112 -11.50 -0.87 -1.63
N ALA A 113 -11.78 -2.16 -1.58
CA ALA A 113 -12.26 -2.86 -0.39
C ALA A 113 -11.25 -3.94 0.02
N VAL A 114 -11.08 -4.14 1.32
CA VAL A 114 -10.28 -5.25 1.86
C VAL A 114 -11.23 -6.31 2.37
N TYR A 115 -11.11 -7.51 1.82
CA TYR A 115 -11.86 -8.70 2.23
C TYR A 115 -10.98 -9.62 3.07
N THR A 116 -11.57 -10.22 4.11
CA THR A 116 -10.96 -11.33 4.86
C THR A 116 -11.96 -12.49 4.99
N ILE A 117 -11.48 -13.67 5.38
CA ILE A 117 -12.36 -14.82 5.70
C ILE A 117 -12.66 -14.85 7.20
N GLU A 118 -13.91 -14.62 7.54
CA GLU A 118 -14.45 -14.81 8.90
C GLU A 118 -15.55 -15.86 8.88
N ASN A 119 -15.43 -16.88 9.73
CA ASN A 119 -16.46 -17.93 9.88
C ASN A 119 -16.88 -18.59 8.54
N GLY A 120 -15.92 -18.81 7.64
CA GLY A 120 -16.18 -19.40 6.31
C GLY A 120 -16.89 -18.46 5.33
N ARG A 121 -16.82 -17.15 5.57
CA ARG A 121 -17.40 -16.11 4.72
C ARG A 121 -16.40 -15.01 4.45
N ALA A 122 -16.39 -14.53 3.22
CA ALA A 122 -15.70 -13.31 2.86
C ALA A 122 -16.48 -12.11 3.40
N VAL A 123 -15.81 -11.26 4.18
CA VAL A 123 -16.38 -10.05 4.75
C VAL A 123 -15.47 -8.87 4.47
N VAL A 124 -16.04 -7.70 4.21
CA VAL A 124 -15.27 -6.46 4.08
C VAL A 124 -14.82 -5.99 5.47
N THR A 125 -13.52 -5.80 5.66
CA THR A 125 -12.93 -5.31 6.91
C THR A 125 -12.47 -3.86 6.83
N ALA A 126 -12.20 -3.36 5.61
CA ALA A 126 -11.83 -1.97 5.41
C ALA A 126 -12.26 -1.45 4.03
N TRP A 127 -12.54 -0.14 3.99
CA TRP A 127 -12.85 0.62 2.79
C TRP A 127 -11.76 1.67 2.53
N ILE A 128 -11.40 1.85 1.28
CA ILE A 128 -10.48 2.88 0.81
C ILE A 128 -11.27 3.80 -0.13
N ASP A 129 -11.86 4.84 0.46
CA ASP A 129 -12.74 5.81 -0.22
C ASP A 129 -11.96 6.90 -0.94
N ARG A 130 -11.00 6.48 -1.77
CA ARG A 130 -10.18 7.40 -2.55
C ARG A 130 -10.04 6.89 -3.97
N GLY A 131 -10.55 7.68 -4.90
CA GLY A 131 -10.30 7.43 -6.32
C GLY A 131 -8.90 7.85 -6.76
N GLY A 132 -8.54 7.44 -7.98
CA GLY A 132 -7.22 7.65 -8.58
C GLY A 132 -6.56 6.32 -8.95
N GLN A 133 -5.25 6.21 -8.72
CA GLN A 133 -4.50 4.96 -8.91
C GLN A 133 -4.22 4.33 -7.55
N ILE A 134 -4.77 3.13 -7.33
CA ILE A 134 -4.51 2.33 -6.13
C ILE A 134 -3.49 1.24 -6.48
N GLU A 135 -2.35 1.26 -5.79
CA GLU A 135 -1.27 0.28 -5.95
C GLU A 135 -1.07 -0.49 -4.64
N LEU A 136 -1.11 -1.82 -4.70
CA LEU A 136 -0.56 -2.64 -3.63
C LEU A 136 0.94 -2.80 -3.85
N ARG A 137 1.75 -2.29 -2.92
CA ARG A 137 3.20 -2.47 -2.92
C ARG A 137 3.60 -3.47 -1.87
N LEU A 138 4.06 -4.63 -2.32
CA LEU A 138 4.73 -5.60 -1.47
C LEU A 138 6.20 -5.18 -1.40
N PRO A 139 6.72 -4.66 -0.28
CA PRO A 139 8.13 -4.35 -0.18
C PRO A 139 8.95 -5.65 -0.20
N ASN A 140 10.15 -5.57 -0.74
CA ASN A 140 11.14 -6.66 -0.69
C ASN A 140 11.71 -6.89 0.74
N ALA A 141 11.18 -6.22 1.76
CA ALA A 141 11.69 -6.20 3.13
C ALA A 141 10.84 -7.10 4.04
N GLY A 142 11.00 -8.41 3.85
CA GLY A 142 10.48 -9.45 4.75
C GLY A 142 9.01 -9.82 4.57
N PRO A 143 8.58 -10.95 5.16
CA PRO A 143 7.18 -11.33 5.20
C PRO A 143 6.40 -10.27 6.00
N ASN A 144 5.25 -9.82 5.49
CA ASN A 144 4.22 -9.04 6.21
C ASN A 144 4.33 -7.50 6.18
N SER A 145 4.88 -6.91 5.13
CA SER A 145 5.01 -5.45 5.02
C SER A 145 4.26 -4.84 3.83
N ALA A 146 3.19 -5.49 3.36
CA ALA A 146 2.33 -4.96 2.31
C ALA A 146 1.85 -3.53 2.61
N LEU A 147 2.04 -2.62 1.67
CA LEU A 147 1.65 -1.21 1.75
C LEU A 147 0.66 -0.89 0.63
N VAL A 148 -0.52 -0.39 0.98
CA VAL A 148 -1.44 0.18 0.01
C VAL A 148 -1.03 1.63 -0.25
N VAL A 149 -0.69 1.95 -1.49
CA VAL A 149 -0.35 3.30 -1.93
C VAL A 149 -1.49 3.83 -2.80
N VAL A 150 -2.05 4.96 -2.40
CA VAL A 150 -3.07 5.66 -3.17
C VAL A 150 -2.44 6.91 -3.77
N LYS A 151 -2.40 6.98 -5.10
CA LYS A 151 -1.98 8.18 -5.84
C LYS A 151 -3.22 8.88 -6.38
N GLN A 152 -3.52 10.06 -5.84
CA GLN A 152 -4.61 10.88 -6.34
C GLN A 152 -4.22 11.54 -7.67
N GLY A 153 -5.11 11.49 -8.66
CA GLY A 153 -4.92 12.07 -9.99
C GLY A 153 -5.90 11.52 -11.01
N ILE A 154 -6.05 12.21 -12.15
CA ILE A 154 -6.78 11.66 -13.31
C ILE A 154 -5.83 10.68 -14.00
N TYR A 155 -6.17 9.41 -13.96
CA TYR A 155 -5.47 8.37 -14.70
C TYR A 155 -6.33 7.97 -15.91
N ALA A 156 -5.90 8.39 -17.09
CA ALA A 156 -6.42 7.81 -18.32
C ALA A 156 -5.73 6.43 -18.53
N PRO A 157 -6.50 5.36 -18.81
CA PRO A 157 -5.96 4.04 -19.10
C PRO A 157 -5.10 4.01 -20.39
#